data_AF-A0A841BUX3-F1
#
_entry.id   AF-A0A841BUX3-F1
#
_cell.length_a   1.000
_cell.length_b   1.000
_cell.length_c   1.000
_cell.angle_alpha   90.00
_cell.angle_beta   90.00
_cell.angle_gamma   90.00
#
_symmetry.space_group_name_H-M   'P 1'
#
loop_
_entity.id
_entity.type
_entity.pdbx_description
1 polymer ?
#
loop_
_entity_poly.entity_id
_entity_poly.type
_entity_poly.pdbx_seq_one_letter_code
_entity_poly.pdbx_strand_id
1 'polypeptide(L)'
;MPEAEWYRSEEDRLEVFASLIPAERVWLETLRSDLPTHGPGHPGEPPSTLVSLDSPAIRIAAHAREVGHLTGRRVVAVGPDGEERGLRAVTEAYSAGHDRVEVRVAKESDWYRWATNGKLPPTRPVEVTELWVE
;
A
#
# COMPACT_ATOMS: atom_id res chain seq x y z
N MET A 1 -16.89 1.01 0.72
CA MET A 1 -16.41 2.40 0.57
C MET A 1 -14.91 2.34 0.32
N PRO A 2 -14.41 2.85 -0.82
CA PRO A 2 -12.99 2.94 -1.10
C PRO A 2 -12.26 3.77 -0.03
N GLU A 3 -11.02 3.41 0.30
CA GLU A 3 -10.23 4.02 1.38
C GLU A 3 -10.06 5.55 1.23
N ALA A 4 -9.90 6.02 -0.01
CA ALA A 4 -9.82 7.45 -0.32
C ALA A 4 -11.14 8.21 -0.05
N GLU A 5 -12.30 7.55 -0.07
CA GLU A 5 -13.58 8.16 0.31
C GLU A 5 -13.73 8.31 1.82
N TRP A 6 -13.18 7.36 2.60
CA TRP A 6 -13.16 7.44 4.07
C TRP A 6 -12.33 8.63 4.58
N TYR A 7 -11.13 8.83 4.02
CA TYR A 7 -10.28 9.97 4.40
C TYR A 7 -10.92 11.32 4.05
N ARG A 8 -11.62 11.40 2.90
CA ARG A 8 -12.41 12.60 2.56
C ARG A 8 -13.53 12.85 3.56
N SER A 9 -14.27 11.81 3.98
CA SER A 9 -15.37 11.97 4.93
C SER A 9 -14.92 12.47 6.31
N GLU A 10 -13.79 11.95 6.81
CA GLU A 10 -13.26 12.29 8.13
C GLU A 10 -12.76 13.73 8.20
N GLU A 11 -12.04 14.19 7.16
CA GLU A 11 -11.50 15.56 7.14
C GLU A 11 -12.57 16.62 6.84
N ASP A 12 -13.51 16.37 5.93
CA ASP A 12 -14.54 17.36 5.56
C ASP A 12 -15.77 17.33 6.48
N ARG A 13 -15.84 16.41 7.46
CA ARG A 13 -17.03 16.14 8.30
C ARG A 13 -18.32 16.01 7.48
N LEU A 14 -18.21 15.38 6.32
CA LEU A 14 -19.33 15.11 5.43
C LEU A 14 -19.75 13.65 5.59
N GLU A 15 -21.04 13.40 5.83
CA GLU A 15 -21.61 12.06 5.73
C GLU A 15 -21.48 11.58 4.27
N VAL A 16 -20.68 10.54 4.03
CA VAL A 16 -20.48 9.97 2.69
C VAL A 16 -21.37 8.75 2.52
N PHE A 17 -22.32 8.85 1.59
CA PHE A 17 -23.04 7.70 1.07
C PHE A 17 -22.20 7.02 0.00
N ALA A 18 -22.17 5.68 -0.01
CA ALA A 18 -21.53 4.94 -1.08
C ALA A 18 -22.15 5.32 -2.44
N SER A 19 -21.31 5.64 -3.42
CA SER A 19 -21.79 5.92 -4.79
C SER A 19 -22.45 4.66 -5.36
N LEU A 20 -23.76 4.71 -5.57
CA LEU A 20 -24.50 3.67 -6.28
C LEU A 20 -24.17 3.77 -7.77
N ILE A 21 -23.27 2.91 -8.25
CA ILE A 21 -22.96 2.80 -9.68
C ILE A 21 -24.03 1.92 -10.35
N PRO A 22 -24.74 2.41 -11.40
CA PRO A 22 -25.69 1.60 -12.14
C PRO A 22 -25.04 0.33 -12.69
N ALA A 23 -25.73 -0.81 -12.56
CA ALA A 23 -25.19 -2.13 -12.96
C ALA A 23 -24.75 -2.17 -14.43
N GLU A 24 -25.41 -1.39 -15.28
CA GLU A 24 -25.11 -1.25 -16.71
C GLU A 24 -23.81 -0.49 -17.04
N ARG A 25 -23.13 0.07 -16.04
CA ARG A 25 -21.78 0.65 -16.16
C ARG A 25 -20.67 -0.23 -15.59
N VAL A 26 -21.00 -1.46 -15.20
CA VAL A 26 -20.05 -2.44 -14.66
C VAL A 26 -19.88 -3.55 -15.67
N TRP A 27 -18.64 -3.82 -16.06
CA TRP A 27 -18.27 -4.97 -16.88
C TRP A 27 -17.59 -6.00 -15.98
N LEU A 28 -18.02 -7.26 -16.09
CA LEU A 28 -17.39 -8.40 -15.42
C LEU A 28 -16.49 -9.11 -16.43
N GLU A 29 -15.19 -9.11 -16.17
CA GLU A 29 -14.26 -9.91 -16.97
C GLU A 29 -14.29 -11.36 -16.46
N THR A 30 -14.83 -12.26 -17.26
CA THR A 30 -14.84 -13.70 -16.96
C THR A 30 -13.55 -14.29 -17.53
N LEU A 31 -12.58 -14.59 -16.67
CA LEU A 31 -11.35 -15.30 -17.07
C LEU A 31 -11.75 -16.66 -17.67
N ARG A 32 -11.54 -16.82 -18.99
CA ARG A 32 -11.67 -18.11 -19.67
C ARG A 32 -10.55 -19.04 -19.20
N SER A 33 -10.93 -20.18 -18.63
CA SER A 33 -10.01 -21.29 -18.31
C SER A 33 -9.78 -22.18 -19.53
N ASP A 34 -8.97 -21.73 -20.48
CA ASP A 34 -8.40 -22.63 -21.52
C ASP A 34 -7.07 -22.13 -22.07
N LEU A 35 -5.99 -22.29 -21.30
CA LEU A 35 -4.60 -22.27 -21.81
C LEU A 35 -3.83 -23.49 -21.29
N PRO A 36 -3.12 -24.25 -22.15
CA PRO A 36 -2.40 -25.47 -21.75
C PRO A 36 -0.99 -25.20 -21.20
N THR A 37 -0.82 -25.48 -19.91
CA THR A 37 0.22 -26.25 -19.19
C THR A 37 1.66 -26.45 -19.74
N HIS A 38 2.62 -25.71 -19.13
CA HIS A 38 3.89 -26.11 -18.44
C HIS A 38 5.28 -26.07 -19.11
N GLY A 39 6.18 -25.29 -18.47
CA GLY A 39 7.65 -25.46 -18.37
C GLY A 39 8.24 -24.58 -17.24
N PRO A 40 9.36 -24.99 -16.61
CA PRO A 40 9.40 -25.67 -15.32
C PRO A 40 9.10 -24.75 -14.11
N GLY A 41 8.04 -25.11 -13.40
CA GLY A 41 7.55 -24.49 -12.17
C GLY A 41 6.06 -24.79 -12.06
N HIS A 42 5.72 -26.05 -11.78
CA HIS A 42 4.37 -26.65 -11.82
C HIS A 42 3.19 -25.66 -11.68
N PRO A 43 2.51 -25.32 -12.78
CA PRO A 43 1.19 -24.68 -12.72
C PRO A 43 0.14 -25.67 -12.20
N GLY A 44 -0.30 -25.43 -10.97
CA GLY A 44 -1.02 -26.39 -10.15
C GLY A 44 -0.50 -26.40 -8.73
N GLU A 45 0.71 -25.89 -8.49
CA GLU A 45 1.08 -25.43 -7.17
C GLU A 45 0.28 -24.13 -6.93
N PRO A 46 -0.64 -24.10 -5.95
CA PRO A 46 -1.27 -22.84 -5.56
C PRO A 46 -0.14 -21.84 -5.26
N PRO A 47 -0.36 -20.51 -5.40
CA PRO A 47 0.59 -19.57 -4.83
C PRO A 47 0.89 -20.07 -3.42
N SER A 48 2.17 -20.19 -3.05
CA SER A 48 2.65 -20.79 -1.79
C SER A 48 2.09 -20.14 -0.51
N THR A 49 1.11 -19.25 -0.69
CA THR A 49 0.29 -18.58 0.28
C THR A 49 -1.18 -18.93 0.01
N LEU A 50 -1.53 -20.22 0.11
CA LEU A 50 -2.92 -20.58 0.34
C LEU A 50 -3.35 -19.90 1.65
N VAL A 51 -4.32 -19.01 1.56
CA VAL A 51 -4.85 -18.29 2.71
C VAL A 51 -6.03 -19.06 3.28
N SER A 52 -6.16 -19.04 4.61
CA SER A 52 -7.38 -19.50 5.27
C SER A 52 -8.56 -18.63 4.84
N LEU A 53 -9.71 -19.25 4.54
CA LEU A 53 -10.98 -18.53 4.35
C LEU A 53 -11.73 -18.35 5.67
N ASP A 54 -11.40 -19.18 6.67
CA ASP A 54 -12.05 -19.19 7.99
C ASP A 54 -11.39 -18.21 8.97
N SER A 55 -10.21 -17.68 8.63
CA SER A 55 -9.49 -16.71 9.44
C SER A 55 -8.71 -15.73 8.56
N PRO A 56 -8.62 -14.45 8.94
CA PRO A 56 -7.82 -13.49 8.20
C PRO A 56 -6.34 -13.89 8.21
N ALA A 57 -5.66 -13.69 7.09
CA ALA A 57 -4.23 -13.93 7.00
C ALA A 57 -3.46 -12.98 7.93
N ILE A 58 -2.65 -13.54 8.81
CA ILE A 58 -1.73 -12.77 9.65
C ILE A 58 -0.60 -12.27 8.76
N ARG A 59 -0.48 -10.95 8.60
CA ARG A 59 0.65 -10.33 7.90
C ARG A 59 1.62 -9.79 8.94
N ILE A 60 2.83 -10.33 8.94
CA ILE A 60 3.92 -9.80 9.74
C ILE A 60 4.48 -8.59 9.01
N ALA A 61 4.67 -7.49 9.71
CA ALA A 61 5.31 -6.31 9.13
C ALA A 61 6.70 -6.67 8.60
N ALA A 62 6.99 -6.27 7.37
CA ALA A 62 8.28 -6.55 6.73
C ALA A 62 9.20 -5.35 6.88
N HIS A 63 10.48 -5.58 7.18
CA HIS A 63 11.43 -4.47 7.24
C HIS A 63 11.61 -3.87 5.83
N ALA A 64 11.62 -2.54 5.70
CA ALA A 64 11.58 -1.87 4.39
C ALA A 64 12.75 -2.25 3.47
N ARG A 65 13.92 -2.62 4.03
CA ARG A 65 15.09 -3.13 3.28
C ARG A 65 14.82 -4.45 2.54
N GLU A 66 13.85 -5.23 2.99
CA GLU A 66 13.53 -6.55 2.45
C GLU A 66 12.43 -6.48 1.36
N VAL A 67 11.83 -5.30 1.18
CA VAL A 67 10.71 -5.09 0.26
C VAL A 67 11.21 -4.42 -1.02
N GLY A 68 11.01 -5.06 -2.16
CA GLY A 68 11.53 -4.59 -3.46
C GLY A 68 10.85 -3.35 -4.04
N HIS A 69 9.65 -2.99 -3.57
CA HIS A 69 8.91 -1.81 -4.03
C HIS A 69 8.23 -1.12 -2.84
N LEU A 70 8.66 0.12 -2.55
CA LEU A 70 8.18 0.89 -1.41
C LEU A 70 7.15 1.95 -1.80
N THR A 71 7.27 2.57 -2.98
CA THR A 71 6.39 3.68 -3.35
C THR A 71 4.91 3.31 -3.27
N GLY A 72 4.13 4.12 -2.57
CA GLY A 72 2.70 3.94 -2.35
C GLY A 72 2.32 2.93 -1.26
N ARG A 73 3.27 2.16 -0.72
CA ARG A 73 3.03 1.24 0.41
C ARG A 73 2.77 2.01 1.69
N ARG A 74 1.91 1.45 2.55
CA ARG A 74 1.76 1.89 3.93
C ARG A 74 3.00 1.47 4.70
N VAL A 75 3.54 2.40 5.47
CA VAL A 75 4.74 2.18 6.27
C VAL A 75 4.54 2.70 7.67
N VAL A 76 5.32 2.15 8.58
CA VAL A 76 5.44 2.56 9.97
C VAL A 76 6.87 2.97 10.20
N ALA A 77 7.07 4.14 10.80
CA ALA A 77 8.38 4.56 11.27
C ALA A 77 8.53 4.17 12.74
N VAL A 78 9.60 3.46 13.08
CA VAL A 78 9.93 3.01 14.43
C VAL A 78 11.29 3.59 14.78
N GLY A 79 11.29 4.60 15.64
CA GLY A 79 12.49 5.34 16.05
C GLY A 79 12.60 5.47 17.57
N PRO A 80 13.53 6.30 18.08
CA PRO A 80 13.75 6.49 19.52
C PRO A 80 12.53 7.08 20.24
N ASP A 81 11.71 7.86 19.54
CA ASP A 81 10.50 8.49 20.08
C ASP A 81 9.26 7.57 20.04
N GLY A 82 9.43 6.34 19.55
CA GLY A 82 8.38 5.33 19.43
C GLY A 82 7.94 5.06 17.99
N GLU A 83 6.69 4.62 17.86
CA GLU A 83 6.10 4.18 16.60
C GLU A 83 5.18 5.26 16.01
N GLU A 84 5.40 5.63 14.75
CA GLU A 84 4.53 6.51 13.96
C GLU A 84 3.89 5.71 12.82
N ARG A 85 2.57 5.60 12.85
CA ARG A 85 1.73 4.93 11.82
C ARG A 85 1.02 5.94 10.93
N GLY A 86 0.35 5.44 9.89
CA GLY A 86 -0.42 6.26 8.96
C GLY A 86 0.48 7.05 8.01
N LEU A 87 1.60 6.45 7.62
CA LEU A 87 2.55 6.98 6.66
C LEU A 87 2.49 6.19 5.36
N ARG A 88 2.83 6.86 4.26
CA ARG A 88 3.05 6.24 2.96
C ARG A 88 4.41 6.61 2.40
N ALA A 89 5.10 5.62 1.84
CA ALA A 89 6.35 5.86 1.14
C ALA A 89 6.07 6.56 -0.20
N VAL A 90 6.76 7.67 -0.43
CA VAL A 90 6.62 8.52 -1.62
C VAL A 90 7.70 8.22 -2.66
N THR A 91 8.82 7.64 -2.22
CA THR A 91 9.93 7.24 -3.08
C THR A 91 10.33 5.80 -2.80
N GLU A 92 11.10 5.23 -3.71
CA GLU A 92 11.96 4.09 -3.38
C GLU A 92 13.07 4.51 -2.42
N ALA A 93 13.78 3.52 -1.87
CA ALA A 93 14.98 3.76 -1.07
C ALA A 93 16.08 4.41 -1.92
N TYR A 94 16.67 5.49 -1.43
CA TYR A 94 17.75 6.22 -2.10
C TYR A 94 18.91 6.50 -1.14
N SER A 95 20.12 6.62 -1.70
CA SER A 95 21.29 7.00 -0.89
C SER A 95 21.28 8.50 -0.60
N ALA A 96 21.34 8.86 0.67
CA ALA A 96 21.44 10.24 1.14
C ALA A 96 22.90 10.68 1.41
N GLY A 97 23.88 9.83 1.04
CA GLY A 97 25.31 10.02 1.30
C GLY A 97 25.79 9.34 2.61
N HIS A 98 27.10 9.17 2.75
CA HIS A 98 27.75 8.57 3.95
C HIS A 98 27.08 7.28 4.45
N ASP A 99 26.81 6.33 3.55
CA ASP A 99 26.19 5.03 3.86
C ASP A 99 24.76 5.09 4.42
N ARG A 100 24.11 6.27 4.36
CA ARG A 100 22.70 6.43 4.77
C ARG A 100 21.78 6.13 3.60
N VAL A 101 20.82 5.26 3.84
CA VAL A 101 19.74 4.92 2.90
C VAL A 101 18.44 5.40 3.50
N GLU A 102 17.75 6.27 2.78
CA GLU A 102 16.54 6.94 3.24
C GLU A 102 15.38 6.71 2.26
N VAL A 103 14.16 6.89 2.76
CA VAL A 103 12.91 6.89 2.00
C VAL A 103 12.16 8.17 2.35
N ARG A 104 11.57 8.85 1.36
CA ARG A 104 10.66 9.95 1.68
C ARG A 104 9.30 9.40 2.03
N VAL A 105 8.77 9.81 3.17
CA VAL A 105 7.42 9.45 3.62
C VAL A 105 6.54 10.69 3.69
N ALA A 106 5.23 10.49 3.52
CA ALA A 106 4.19 11.47 3.76
C ALA A 106 3.12 10.88 4.69
N LYS A 107 2.34 11.75 5.33
CA LYS A 107 1.10 11.31 5.98
C LYS A 107 0.16 10.71 4.94
N GLU A 108 -0.54 9.65 5.33
CA GLU A 108 -1.47 8.95 4.46
C GLU A 108 -2.60 9.85 3.96
N SER A 109 -3.13 10.75 4.81
CA SER A 109 -4.12 11.74 4.40
C SER A 109 -3.60 12.68 3.31
N ASP A 110 -2.36 13.16 3.46
CA ASP A 110 -1.72 14.03 2.48
C ASP A 110 -1.42 13.30 1.16
N TRP A 111 -1.06 12.01 1.22
CA TRP A 111 -0.91 11.16 0.04
C TRP A 111 -2.20 11.05 -0.77
N TYR A 112 -3.33 10.80 -0.10
CA TYR A 112 -4.63 10.72 -0.76
C TYR A 112 -5.12 12.07 -1.29
N ARG A 113 -4.85 13.13 -0.56
CA ARG A 113 -5.14 14.50 -1.00
C ARG A 113 -4.37 14.84 -2.28
N TRP A 114 -3.09 14.49 -2.35
CA TRP A 114 -2.27 14.66 -3.56
C TRP A 114 -2.87 13.94 -4.76
N ALA A 115 -3.31 12.68 -4.61
CA ALA A 115 -3.94 11.93 -5.70
C ALA A 115 -5.21 12.62 -6.24
N THR A 116 -5.88 13.43 -5.41
CA THR A 116 -7.12 14.13 -5.79
C THR A 116 -6.87 15.51 -6.40
N ASN A 117 -5.94 16.30 -5.84
CA ASN A 117 -5.75 17.70 -6.23
C ASN A 117 -4.42 17.98 -6.96
N GLY A 118 -3.57 16.96 -7.14
CA GLY A 118 -2.27 17.07 -7.81
C GLY A 118 -1.19 17.84 -7.04
N LYS A 119 -1.48 18.37 -5.84
CA LYS A 119 -0.52 19.10 -5.02
C LYS A 119 0.39 18.13 -4.28
N LEU A 120 1.70 18.23 -4.50
CA LEU A 120 2.69 17.38 -3.85
C LEU A 120 2.50 17.36 -2.32
N PRO A 121 2.49 16.17 -1.69
CA PRO A 121 2.32 16.08 -0.26
C PRO A 121 3.60 16.58 0.43
N PRO A 122 3.50 17.17 1.64
CA PRO A 122 4.67 17.37 2.48
C PRO A 122 5.34 16.04 2.76
N THR A 123 6.66 15.99 2.56
CA THR A 123 7.46 14.78 2.77
C THR A 123 8.61 15.04 3.73
N ARG A 124 9.02 14.00 4.45
CA ARG A 124 10.26 13.99 5.24
C ARG A 124 11.08 12.73 4.94
N PRO A 125 12.42 12.80 4.97
CA PRO A 125 13.25 11.59 4.91
C PRO A 125 13.12 10.78 6.20
N VAL A 126 13.16 9.46 6.08
CA VAL A 126 13.27 8.50 7.18
C VAL A 126 14.32 7.47 6.79
N GLU A 127 15.16 7.06 7.73
CA GLU A 127 16.14 6.03 7.47
C GLU A 127 15.44 4.69 7.21
N VAL A 128 15.91 3.94 6.21
CA VAL A 128 15.27 2.68 5.81
C VAL A 128 15.31 1.61 6.92
N THR A 129 16.22 1.76 7.88
CA THR A 129 16.38 0.92 9.08
C THR A 129 15.29 1.16 10.13
N GLU A 130 14.61 2.30 10.04
CA GLU A 130 13.52 2.67 10.94
C GLU A 130 12.15 2.39 10.30
N LEU A 131 12.10 1.83 9.08
CA LEU A 131 10.85 1.67 8.33
C LEU A 131 10.41 0.20 8.22
N TRP A 132 9.11 0.01 8.47
CA TRP A 132 8.42 -1.27 8.35
C TRP A 132 7.20 -1.13 7.45
N VAL A 133 6.99 -2.10 6.55
CA VAL A 133 5.87 -2.13 5.63
C VAL A 133 4.72 -2.93 6.25
N GLU A 134 3.52 -2.34 6.23
CA GLU A 134 2.26 -3.00 6.65
C GLU A 134 1.68 -3.93 5.57
#